data_AF-A0A2H3AIA6-F1
#
_entry.id   AF-A0A2H3AIA6-F1
#
_cell.length_a   1.000
_cell.length_b   1.000
_cell.length_c   1.000
_cell.angle_alpha   90.00
_cell.angle_beta   90.00
_cell.angle_gamma   90.00
#
_symmetry.space_group_name_H-M   'P 1'
#
loop_
_entity.id
_entity.type
_entity.pdbx_description
1 polymer ?
#
loop_
_entity_poly.entity_id
_entity_poly.type
_entity_poly.pdbx_seq_one_letter_code
_entity_poly.pdbx_strand_id
1 'polypeptide(L)'
;MTICGDAKLVNSDDIQTGFQKQLWSLGNIMRSDCSLFDAVMHMRGRVSTNPVDRVAGLAYLLWTVAIPAYYETQSEEDAWMALVNVMGPVFRAHLLFLYPSPGNGNKVWRPSWKQAMDETCLPEGKVNMHGWVEWDEETETDRHNGVCIEEGYVRGLSVPGNAEDAERCREIIVKDTKGVIHAFKIVATHHYPIPEDSYTLISIGNLPSRMENWVVGRRLPAQTFEKISVFKMTAKEIERLEDLGVAKDSYNYNQGYTMIIDDM
;
A
#
# COMPACT_ATOMS: atom_id res chain seq x y z
N MET A 1 -36.90 -31.37 -41.69
CA MET A 1 -36.70 -30.22 -40.81
C MET A 1 -35.40 -30.49 -40.06
N THR A 2 -34.30 -29.99 -40.59
CA THR A 2 -32.95 -30.22 -40.09
C THR A 2 -32.65 -29.17 -39.02
N ILE A 3 -32.42 -29.60 -37.78
CA ILE A 3 -31.91 -28.74 -36.72
C ILE A 3 -30.39 -28.63 -36.94
N CYS A 4 -29.90 -27.43 -37.22
CA CYS A 4 -28.50 -27.15 -37.52
C CYS A 4 -27.90 -26.24 -36.44
N GLY A 5 -26.78 -26.71 -35.86
CA GLY A 5 -25.67 -25.94 -35.29
C GLY A 5 -25.89 -25.25 -33.93
N ASP A 6 -24.93 -25.17 -33.02
CA ASP A 6 -23.59 -25.75 -32.89
C ASP A 6 -23.20 -25.54 -31.42
N ALA A 7 -23.39 -26.55 -30.57
CA ALA A 7 -22.78 -26.54 -29.25
C ALA A 7 -21.32 -26.97 -29.44
N LYS A 8 -20.39 -26.01 -29.50
CA LYS A 8 -18.96 -26.30 -29.37
C LYS A 8 -18.76 -27.02 -28.04
N LEU A 9 -18.56 -28.33 -28.09
CA LEU A 9 -18.15 -29.13 -26.94
C LEU A 9 -16.77 -28.63 -26.54
N VAL A 10 -16.72 -27.80 -25.50
CA VAL A 10 -15.47 -27.39 -24.86
C VAL A 10 -14.80 -28.68 -24.37
N ASN A 11 -13.58 -28.95 -24.84
CA ASN A 11 -12.84 -30.16 -24.51
C ASN A 11 -12.59 -30.23 -22.99
N SER A 12 -12.86 -31.39 -22.37
CA SER A 12 -12.66 -31.62 -20.93
C SER A 12 -11.22 -31.32 -20.50
N ASP A 13 -10.25 -31.61 -21.36
CA ASP A 13 -8.83 -31.35 -21.08
C ASP A 13 -8.52 -29.85 -21.04
N ASP A 14 -9.18 -29.05 -21.87
CA ASP A 14 -9.03 -27.58 -21.88
C ASP A 14 -9.64 -26.98 -20.61
N ILE A 15 -10.79 -27.51 -20.14
CA ILE A 15 -11.41 -27.09 -18.87
C ILE A 15 -10.50 -27.43 -17.70
N GLN A 16 -9.98 -28.65 -17.64
CA GLN A 16 -9.09 -29.08 -16.57
C GLN A 16 -7.80 -28.27 -16.55
N THR A 17 -7.20 -28.02 -17.72
CA THR A 17 -5.99 -27.19 -17.85
C THR A 17 -6.26 -25.75 -17.42
N GLY A 18 -7.39 -25.18 -17.82
CA GLY A 18 -7.82 -23.84 -17.40
C GLY A 18 -8.02 -23.74 -15.88
N PHE A 19 -8.72 -24.70 -15.28
CA PHE A 19 -8.95 -24.77 -13.84
C PHE A 19 -7.64 -24.88 -13.06
N GLN A 20 -6.74 -25.79 -13.46
CA GLN A 20 -5.44 -25.94 -12.81
C GLN A 20 -4.60 -24.66 -12.90
N LYS A 21 -4.58 -23.99 -14.07
CA LYS A 21 -3.89 -22.71 -14.23
C LYS A 21 -4.44 -21.64 -13.28
N GLN A 22 -5.77 -21.54 -13.14
CA GLN A 22 -6.40 -20.61 -12.20
C GLN A 22 -6.10 -20.96 -10.74
N LEU A 23 -6.10 -22.24 -10.38
CA LEU A 23 -5.79 -22.70 -9.03
C LEU A 23 -4.33 -22.42 -8.66
N TRP A 24 -3.38 -22.66 -9.56
CA TRP A 24 -1.98 -22.32 -9.37
C TRP A 24 -1.76 -20.81 -9.22
N SER A 25 -2.46 -20.01 -10.05
CA SER A 25 -2.46 -18.56 -9.93
C SER A 25 -2.94 -18.11 -8.55
N LEU A 26 -4.06 -18.67 -8.06
CA LEU A 26 -4.59 -18.37 -6.73
C LEU A 26 -3.65 -18.81 -5.60
N GLY A 27 -3.07 -20.01 -5.72
CA GLY A 27 -2.12 -20.55 -4.75
C GLY A 27 -0.85 -19.70 -4.63
N ASN A 28 -0.44 -19.00 -5.69
CA ASN A 28 0.67 -18.05 -5.62
C ASN A 28 0.31 -16.80 -4.81
N ILE A 29 -0.91 -16.26 -4.95
CA ILE A 29 -1.39 -15.10 -4.19
C ILE A 29 -1.44 -15.40 -2.68
N MET A 30 -1.83 -16.62 -2.32
CA MET A 30 -1.95 -17.03 -0.92
C MET A 30 -0.59 -17.25 -0.22
N ARG A 31 0.53 -17.09 -0.93
CA ARG A 31 1.86 -17.16 -0.32
C ARG A 31 2.15 -15.91 0.49
N SER A 32 2.97 -16.07 1.52
CA SER A 32 3.30 -15.02 2.48
C SER A 32 4.07 -13.83 1.91
N ASP A 33 4.54 -13.92 0.66
CA ASP A 33 5.29 -12.88 -0.04
C ASP A 33 4.48 -12.13 -1.10
N CYS A 34 3.18 -12.41 -1.24
CA CYS A 34 2.34 -11.75 -2.24
C CYS A 34 1.79 -10.39 -1.76
N SER A 35 1.71 -9.45 -2.72
CA SER A 35 1.20 -8.11 -2.48
C SER A 35 -0.32 -8.12 -2.29
N LEU A 36 -0.86 -7.18 -1.51
CA LEU A 36 -2.31 -6.92 -1.48
C LEU A 36 -2.82 -6.59 -2.89
N PHE A 37 -2.00 -5.89 -3.66
CA PHE A 37 -2.34 -5.45 -5.01
C PHE A 37 -2.41 -6.60 -6.01
N ASP A 38 -1.64 -7.68 -5.81
CA ASP A 38 -1.79 -8.90 -6.62
C ASP A 38 -3.21 -9.47 -6.45
N ALA A 39 -3.70 -9.55 -5.20
CA ALA A 39 -5.06 -10.01 -4.92
C ALA A 39 -6.13 -9.10 -5.54
N VAL A 40 -5.95 -7.78 -5.44
CA VAL A 40 -6.86 -6.79 -6.06
C VAL A 40 -6.87 -6.93 -7.59
N MET A 41 -5.70 -7.01 -8.23
CA MET A 41 -5.58 -7.20 -9.68
C MET A 41 -6.27 -8.49 -10.14
N HIS A 42 -6.14 -9.57 -9.36
CA HIS A 42 -6.85 -10.81 -9.65
C HIS A 42 -8.38 -10.67 -9.55
N MET A 43 -8.89 -9.80 -8.69
CA MET A 43 -10.34 -9.53 -8.59
C MET A 43 -10.87 -8.69 -9.75
N ARG A 44 -10.06 -7.83 -10.39
CA ARG A 44 -10.48 -6.99 -11.53
C ARG A 44 -11.10 -7.79 -12.67
N GLY A 45 -10.52 -8.96 -12.97
CA GLY A 45 -10.98 -9.83 -14.06
C GLY A 45 -12.10 -10.81 -13.68
N ARG A 46 -12.53 -10.87 -12.41
CA ARG A 46 -13.54 -11.85 -11.97
C ARG A 46 -14.95 -11.37 -12.27
N VAL A 47 -15.77 -12.29 -12.77
CA VAL A 47 -17.21 -12.09 -12.87
C VAL A 47 -17.82 -12.43 -11.52
N SER A 48 -18.61 -11.51 -10.96
CA SER A 48 -19.37 -11.72 -9.73
C SER A 48 -20.85 -11.49 -9.98
N THR A 49 -21.71 -12.14 -9.18
CA THR A 49 -23.16 -11.94 -9.23
C THR A 49 -23.53 -10.60 -8.61
N ASN A 50 -22.95 -10.28 -7.45
CA ASN A 50 -23.01 -8.96 -6.84
C ASN A 50 -21.62 -8.29 -6.91
N PRO A 51 -21.51 -6.99 -7.22
CA PRO A 51 -20.23 -6.27 -7.16
C PRO A 51 -19.47 -6.45 -5.83
N VAL A 52 -20.21 -6.47 -4.71
CA VAL A 52 -19.66 -6.68 -3.35
C VAL A 52 -18.94 -8.02 -3.18
N ASP A 53 -19.32 -9.05 -3.94
CA ASP A 53 -18.70 -10.38 -3.82
C ASP A 53 -17.20 -10.36 -4.16
N ARG A 54 -16.76 -9.39 -4.99
CA ARG A 54 -15.34 -9.20 -5.30
C ARG A 54 -14.57 -8.77 -4.05
N VAL A 55 -15.16 -7.89 -3.25
CA VAL A 55 -14.58 -7.45 -1.97
C VAL A 55 -14.65 -8.59 -0.95
N ALA A 56 -15.80 -9.25 -0.81
CA ALA A 56 -15.97 -10.37 0.11
C ALA A 56 -14.97 -11.51 -0.18
N GLY A 57 -14.71 -11.79 -1.46
CA GLY A 57 -13.71 -12.77 -1.86
C GLY A 57 -12.27 -12.45 -1.44
N LEU A 58 -11.93 -11.18 -1.24
CA LEU A 58 -10.59 -10.77 -0.79
C LEU A 58 -10.34 -11.11 0.68
N ALA A 59 -11.38 -11.24 1.50
CA ALA A 59 -11.24 -11.62 2.91
C ALA A 59 -10.46 -12.94 3.07
N TYR A 60 -10.65 -13.89 2.16
CA TYR A 60 -9.94 -15.18 2.16
C TYR A 60 -8.46 -15.07 1.76
N LEU A 61 -8.06 -13.98 1.09
CA LEU A 61 -6.70 -13.77 0.59
C LEU A 61 -5.86 -12.87 1.50
N LEU A 62 -6.51 -11.99 2.26
CA LEU A 62 -5.85 -10.92 3.02
C LEU A 62 -5.74 -11.20 4.52
N TRP A 63 -5.70 -12.48 4.89
CA TRP A 63 -5.56 -12.99 6.27
C TRP A 63 -6.33 -12.18 7.30
N THR A 64 -7.64 -12.02 7.05
CA THR A 64 -8.47 -11.20 7.94
C THR A 64 -8.59 -11.85 9.32
N VAL A 65 -8.61 -11.02 10.36
CA VAL A 65 -8.77 -11.48 11.75
C VAL A 65 -10.21 -11.94 12.00
N ALA A 66 -11.16 -11.37 11.27
CA ALA A 66 -12.56 -11.77 11.19
C ALA A 66 -13.05 -11.59 9.74
N ILE A 67 -14.13 -12.28 9.37
CA ILE A 67 -14.82 -12.02 8.09
C ILE A 67 -15.92 -11.00 8.37
N PRO A 68 -15.92 -9.82 7.73
CA PRO A 68 -16.99 -8.85 7.89
C PRO A 68 -18.35 -9.43 7.47
N ALA A 69 -19.43 -8.90 8.04
CA ALA A 69 -20.75 -9.14 7.49
C ALA A 69 -20.90 -8.35 6.18
N TYR A 70 -21.31 -9.04 5.10
CA TYR A 70 -21.59 -8.43 3.81
C TYR A 70 -23.08 -8.54 3.51
N TYR A 71 -23.70 -7.43 3.12
CA TYR A 71 -25.11 -7.34 2.76
C TYR A 71 -25.27 -6.97 1.29
N GLU A 72 -26.31 -7.50 0.64
CA GLU A 72 -26.57 -7.27 -0.79
C GLU A 72 -26.75 -5.78 -1.13
N THR A 73 -27.32 -5.01 -0.20
CA THR A 73 -27.64 -3.59 -0.36
C THR A 73 -26.49 -2.64 -0.01
N GLN A 74 -25.37 -3.15 0.49
CA GLN A 74 -24.24 -2.30 0.88
C GLN A 74 -23.42 -1.89 -0.35
N SER A 75 -22.74 -0.74 -0.28
CA SER A 75 -21.85 -0.33 -1.38
C SER A 75 -20.55 -1.11 -1.36
N GLU A 76 -19.86 -1.20 -2.51
CA GLU A 76 -18.51 -1.79 -2.57
C GLU A 76 -17.50 -1.01 -1.72
N GLU A 77 -17.69 0.31 -1.57
CA GLU A 77 -16.84 1.16 -0.75
C GLU A 77 -17.00 0.86 0.74
N ASP A 78 -18.24 0.70 1.23
CA ASP A 78 -18.50 0.31 2.62
C ASP A 78 -17.96 -1.09 2.91
N ALA A 79 -18.15 -2.02 1.97
CA ALA A 79 -17.61 -3.37 2.04
C ALA A 79 -16.07 -3.37 2.11
N TRP A 80 -15.43 -2.51 1.32
CA TRP A 80 -13.98 -2.37 1.27
C TRP A 80 -13.44 -1.75 2.55
N MET A 81 -14.10 -0.72 3.07
CA MET A 81 -13.73 -0.10 4.34
C MET A 81 -13.81 -1.10 5.50
N ALA A 82 -14.88 -1.90 5.56
CA ALA A 82 -15.04 -2.97 6.55
C ALA A 82 -13.93 -4.03 6.41
N LEU A 83 -13.56 -4.41 5.18
CA LEU A 83 -12.44 -5.32 4.93
C LEU A 83 -11.09 -4.73 5.38
N VAL A 84 -10.81 -3.46 5.11
CA VAL A 84 -9.57 -2.79 5.52
C VAL A 84 -9.43 -2.76 7.04
N ASN A 85 -10.52 -2.57 7.78
CA ASN A 85 -10.48 -2.62 9.25
C ASN A 85 -10.02 -3.99 9.78
N VAL A 86 -10.41 -5.09 9.14
CA VAL A 86 -10.16 -6.44 9.66
C VAL A 86 -9.04 -7.20 8.96
N MET A 87 -8.52 -6.71 7.83
CA MET A 87 -7.41 -7.36 7.11
C MET A 87 -6.13 -7.37 7.94
N GLY A 88 -5.24 -8.32 7.66
CA GLY A 88 -3.99 -8.48 8.38
C GLY A 88 -3.15 -7.18 8.43
N PRO A 89 -2.48 -6.87 9.56
CA PRO A 89 -1.69 -5.64 9.72
C PRO A 89 -0.66 -5.36 8.61
N VAL A 90 -0.07 -6.43 8.05
CA VAL A 90 0.89 -6.35 6.94
C VAL A 90 0.22 -5.85 5.65
N PHE A 91 -1.00 -6.28 5.36
CA PHE A 91 -1.74 -5.85 4.18
C PHE A 91 -2.22 -4.40 4.30
N ARG A 92 -2.56 -3.93 5.51
CA ARG A 92 -2.77 -2.50 5.76
C ARG A 92 -1.48 -1.69 5.53
N ALA A 93 -0.32 -2.22 5.91
CA ALA A 93 0.97 -1.60 5.59
C ALA A 93 1.21 -1.53 4.07
N HIS A 94 0.80 -2.53 3.28
CA HIS A 94 0.88 -2.45 1.81
C HIS A 94 0.12 -1.23 1.25
N LEU A 95 -1.08 -0.95 1.76
CA LEU A 95 -1.85 0.24 1.37
C LEU A 95 -1.11 1.54 1.71
N LEU A 96 -0.55 1.61 2.91
CA LEU A 96 0.18 2.80 3.37
C LEU A 96 1.47 3.04 2.58
N PHE A 97 2.34 2.03 2.45
CA PHE A 97 3.71 2.17 1.98
C PHE A 97 3.90 1.99 0.47
N LEU A 98 2.93 1.39 -0.23
CA LEU A 98 3.10 1.07 -1.64
C LEU A 98 2.06 1.76 -2.54
N TYR A 99 0.85 2.06 -2.04
CA TYR A 99 -0.13 2.76 -2.86
C TYR A 99 0.30 4.21 -3.13
N PRO A 100 0.34 4.69 -4.38
CA PRO A 100 1.07 5.91 -4.73
C PRO A 100 0.38 7.21 -4.33
N SER A 101 -0.95 7.28 -4.43
CA SER A 101 -1.70 8.50 -4.16
C SER A 101 -2.37 8.46 -2.78
N PRO A 102 -2.85 9.61 -2.29
CA PRO A 102 -3.82 9.63 -1.20
C PRO A 102 -5.12 8.95 -1.63
N GLY A 103 -5.80 8.38 -0.66
CA GLY A 103 -7.20 8.03 -0.69
C GLY A 103 -8.12 9.24 -0.87
N ASN A 104 -9.35 8.96 -1.27
CA ASN A 104 -10.40 9.98 -1.48
C ASN A 104 -11.58 9.84 -0.51
N GLY A 105 -11.43 9.01 0.53
CA GLY A 105 -12.40 8.85 1.62
C GLY A 105 -11.98 9.59 2.89
N ASN A 106 -12.64 9.27 4.01
CA ASN A 106 -12.38 9.93 5.30
C ASN A 106 -10.96 9.71 5.81
N LYS A 107 -10.40 8.51 5.60
CA LYS A 107 -9.01 8.19 5.96
C LYS A 107 -8.13 8.36 4.72
N VAL A 108 -7.45 9.49 4.60
CA VAL A 108 -6.75 9.92 3.37
C VAL A 108 -5.58 9.00 3.01
N TRP A 109 -5.05 8.17 3.92
CA TRP A 109 -4.03 7.19 3.54
C TRP A 109 -4.60 5.91 2.90
N ARG A 110 -5.89 5.62 3.09
CA ARG A 110 -6.56 4.41 2.60
C ARG A 110 -7.16 4.67 1.21
N PRO A 111 -6.72 4.00 0.14
CA PRO A 111 -7.39 4.12 -1.15
C PRO A 111 -8.82 3.58 -1.06
N SER A 112 -9.75 4.19 -1.82
CA SER A 112 -11.08 3.63 -2.05
C SER A 112 -11.03 2.33 -2.84
N TRP A 113 -12.13 1.58 -2.82
CA TRP A 113 -12.29 0.42 -3.70
C TRP A 113 -12.12 0.82 -5.16
N LYS A 114 -12.75 1.92 -5.56
CA LYS A 114 -12.62 2.46 -6.92
C LYS A 114 -11.17 2.77 -7.27
N GLN A 115 -10.43 3.47 -6.39
CA GLN A 115 -9.01 3.75 -6.59
C GLN A 115 -8.19 2.46 -6.75
N ALA A 116 -8.41 1.48 -5.86
CA ALA A 116 -7.73 0.19 -5.91
C ALA A 116 -8.06 -0.60 -7.20
N MET A 117 -9.25 -0.43 -7.77
CA MET A 117 -9.69 -1.12 -8.99
C MET A 117 -9.26 -0.42 -10.29
N ASP A 118 -9.20 0.91 -10.27
CA ASP A 118 -8.90 1.72 -11.46
C ASP A 118 -7.40 1.99 -11.65
N GLU A 119 -6.59 1.92 -10.59
CA GLU A 119 -5.16 2.23 -10.66
C GLU A 119 -4.40 1.28 -11.60
N THR A 120 -3.84 1.83 -12.67
CA THR A 120 -3.15 1.03 -13.69
C THR A 120 -1.74 0.64 -13.28
N CYS A 121 -1.12 1.40 -12.38
CA CYS A 121 0.26 1.22 -11.94
C CYS A 121 0.33 0.76 -10.49
N LEU A 122 -0.42 -0.31 -10.17
CA LEU A 122 -0.32 -0.91 -8.84
C LEU A 122 1.05 -1.59 -8.66
N PRO A 123 1.64 -1.53 -7.45
CA PRO A 123 2.87 -2.24 -7.14
C PRO A 123 2.71 -3.76 -7.27
N GLU A 124 3.36 -4.36 -8.25
CA GLU A 124 3.30 -5.80 -8.52
C GLU A 124 4.45 -6.59 -7.89
N GLY A 125 4.19 -7.86 -7.60
CA GLY A 125 5.22 -8.85 -7.29
C GLY A 125 5.55 -8.98 -5.81
N LYS A 126 6.66 -9.66 -5.53
CA LYS A 126 7.03 -10.02 -4.15
C LYS A 126 7.34 -8.79 -3.32
N VAL A 127 6.58 -8.61 -2.25
CA VAL A 127 6.81 -7.53 -1.29
C VAL A 127 7.43 -8.14 -0.04
N ASN A 128 8.72 -7.89 0.19
CA ASN A 128 9.36 -8.23 1.45
C ASN A 128 9.10 -7.13 2.49
N MET A 129 7.84 -7.02 2.93
CA MET A 129 7.39 -5.99 3.88
C MET A 129 7.01 -6.61 5.22
N HIS A 130 7.75 -6.24 6.26
CA HIS A 130 7.48 -6.63 7.65
C HIS A 130 6.87 -5.49 8.47
N GLY A 131 6.43 -4.42 7.81
CA GLY A 131 5.77 -3.28 8.43
C GLY A 131 4.34 -3.61 8.82
N TRP A 132 3.91 -3.15 9.99
CA TRP A 132 2.56 -3.35 10.49
C TRP A 132 1.88 -1.99 10.64
N VAL A 133 0.63 -1.93 10.20
CA VAL A 133 -0.32 -0.90 10.59
C VAL A 133 -1.36 -1.62 11.43
N GLU A 134 -1.63 -1.16 12.64
CA GLU A 134 -2.61 -1.72 13.58
C GLU A 134 -3.92 -0.94 13.51
N TRP A 135 -5.04 -1.61 13.73
CA TRP A 135 -6.38 -1.04 13.74
C TRP A 135 -6.92 -1.23 15.14
N ASP A 136 -7.32 -0.14 15.77
CA ASP A 136 -7.90 -0.11 17.09
C ASP A 136 -9.39 0.22 16.96
N GLU A 137 -10.24 -0.79 17.17
CA GLU A 137 -11.70 -0.67 17.01
C GLU A 137 -12.33 0.26 18.06
N GLU A 138 -11.78 0.34 19.27
CA GLU A 138 -12.33 1.17 20.35
C GLU A 138 -12.16 2.67 20.06
N THR A 139 -10.99 3.02 19.53
CA THR A 139 -10.65 4.41 19.21
C THR A 139 -10.93 4.76 17.75
N GLU A 140 -11.29 3.78 16.92
CA GLU A 140 -11.40 3.87 15.47
C GLU A 140 -10.12 4.43 14.80
N THR A 141 -8.95 4.11 15.35
CA THR A 141 -7.66 4.63 14.87
C THR A 141 -6.74 3.59 14.27
N ASP A 142 -5.97 4.03 13.27
CA ASP A 142 -4.85 3.30 12.69
C ASP A 142 -3.52 3.76 13.27
N ARG A 143 -2.67 2.80 13.66
CA ARG A 143 -1.40 3.08 14.31
C ARG A 143 -0.25 2.42 13.58
N HIS A 144 0.86 3.13 13.48
CA HIS A 144 2.09 2.59 12.91
C HIS A 144 3.28 2.86 13.83
N ASN A 145 4.05 1.81 14.03
CA ASN A 145 5.36 1.88 14.67
C ASN A 145 6.43 1.62 13.61
N GLY A 146 7.23 2.64 13.33
CA GLY A 146 8.36 2.57 12.44
C GLY A 146 9.37 3.68 12.69
N VAL A 147 10.05 4.06 11.62
CA VAL A 147 11.06 5.10 11.58
C VAL A 147 10.44 6.39 11.06
N CYS A 148 10.80 7.51 11.67
CA CYS A 148 10.30 8.84 11.33
C CYS A 148 11.46 9.83 11.10
N ILE A 149 11.33 10.65 10.06
CA ILE A 149 12.09 11.88 9.87
C ILE A 149 11.08 13.03 9.93
N GLU A 150 11.24 13.90 10.92
CA GLU A 150 10.26 14.96 11.18
C GLU A 150 10.18 15.97 10.04
N GLU A 151 11.32 16.29 9.42
CA GLU A 151 11.41 17.29 8.37
C GLU A 151 12.43 16.89 7.29
N GLY A 152 11.94 16.71 6.06
CA GLY A 152 12.75 16.54 4.86
C GLY A 152 12.12 17.30 3.69
N TYR A 153 12.92 18.14 3.03
CA TYR A 153 12.47 18.91 1.87
C TYR A 153 12.62 18.08 0.59
N VAL A 154 11.49 17.77 -0.05
CA VAL A 154 11.43 16.99 -1.28
C VAL A 154 11.53 17.93 -2.47
N ARG A 155 12.41 17.61 -3.45
CA ARG A 155 12.56 18.42 -4.67
C ARG A 155 12.55 17.58 -5.94
N GLY A 156 11.96 18.13 -7.00
CA GLY A 156 11.94 17.58 -8.35
C GLY A 156 10.88 16.51 -8.62
N LEU A 157 9.99 16.21 -7.66
CA LEU A 157 8.88 15.28 -7.84
C LEU A 157 7.52 15.94 -8.17
N SER A 158 7.47 17.26 -8.32
CA SER A 158 6.23 18.06 -8.41
C SER A 158 5.44 17.91 -9.71
N VAL A 159 6.10 17.57 -10.82
CA VAL A 159 5.43 17.32 -12.11
C VAL A 159 4.95 15.86 -12.14
N PRO A 160 3.80 15.51 -12.72
CA PRO A 160 3.44 14.10 -12.92
C PRO A 160 4.47 13.36 -13.77
N GLY A 161 4.69 12.08 -13.49
CA GLY A 161 5.56 11.24 -14.33
C GLY A 161 4.94 10.98 -15.70
N ASN A 162 5.79 10.73 -16.71
CA ASN A 162 5.36 10.25 -18.02
C ASN A 162 5.78 8.77 -18.19
N ALA A 163 5.24 8.11 -19.22
CA ALA A 163 5.52 6.69 -19.47
C ALA A 163 6.99 6.38 -19.84
N GLU A 164 7.81 7.39 -20.15
CA GLU A 164 9.22 7.26 -20.48
C GLU A 164 10.14 7.40 -19.24
N ASP A 165 9.65 8.05 -18.18
CA ASP A 165 10.31 8.24 -16.89
C ASP A 165 9.80 7.21 -15.87
N ALA A 166 10.00 5.91 -16.16
CA ALA A 166 9.56 4.81 -15.31
C ALA A 166 10.08 4.90 -13.85
N GLU A 167 11.23 5.55 -13.65
CA GLU A 167 11.81 5.82 -12.33
C GLU A 167 12.26 7.28 -12.21
N ARG A 168 11.49 8.07 -11.45
CA ARG A 168 11.79 9.48 -11.25
C ARG A 168 12.77 9.64 -10.11
N CYS A 169 14.06 9.56 -10.45
CA CYS A 169 15.17 9.77 -9.51
C CYS A 169 15.27 11.25 -9.15
N ARG A 170 15.13 11.58 -7.87
CA ARG A 170 15.14 12.94 -7.34
C ARG A 170 15.82 12.97 -5.99
N GLU A 171 15.64 14.05 -5.23
CA GLU A 171 16.35 14.24 -3.98
C GLU A 171 15.43 14.67 -2.85
N ILE A 172 15.82 14.23 -1.66
CA ILE A 172 15.33 14.78 -0.41
C ILE A 172 16.49 15.41 0.34
N ILE A 173 16.22 16.56 0.94
CA ILE A 173 17.17 17.33 1.71
C ILE A 173 16.78 17.24 3.18
N VAL A 174 17.67 16.72 4.01
CA VAL A 174 17.46 16.58 5.46
C VAL A 174 18.57 17.33 6.20
N LYS A 175 18.20 17.98 7.28
CA LYS A 175 19.13 18.68 8.18
C LYS A 175 19.45 17.78 9.37
N ASP A 176 20.73 17.55 9.63
CA ASP A 176 21.15 16.75 10.78
C ASP A 176 21.08 17.54 12.11
N THR A 177 21.35 16.85 13.21
CA THR A 177 21.33 17.42 14.57
C THR A 177 22.38 18.52 14.79
N LYS A 178 23.42 18.59 13.94
CA LYS A 178 24.45 19.64 13.94
C LYS A 178 24.10 20.79 12.99
N GLY A 179 22.98 20.68 12.28
CA GLY A 179 22.49 21.63 11.31
C GLY A 179 23.11 21.54 9.93
N VAL A 180 23.88 20.48 9.64
CA VAL A 180 24.44 20.23 8.31
C VAL A 180 23.35 19.69 7.40
N ILE A 181 23.34 20.16 6.16
CA ILE A 181 22.36 19.79 5.14
C ILE A 181 22.90 18.61 4.35
N HIS A 182 22.09 17.55 4.23
CA HIS A 182 22.40 16.33 3.50
C HIS A 182 21.36 16.08 2.42
N ALA A 183 21.81 15.68 1.23
CA ALA A 183 20.94 15.27 0.13
C ALA A 183 21.01 13.76 -0.08
N PHE A 184 19.84 13.14 -0.23
CA PHE A 184 19.67 11.72 -0.49
C PHE A 184 18.88 11.51 -1.77
N LYS A 185 19.27 10.51 -2.55
CA LYS A 185 18.54 10.15 -3.76
C LYS A 185 17.30 9.32 -3.42
N ILE A 186 16.18 9.71 -4.02
CA ILE A 186 14.89 9.03 -3.89
C ILE A 186 14.35 8.66 -5.27
N VAL A 187 13.52 7.62 -5.33
CA VAL A 187 12.92 7.11 -6.56
C VAL A 187 11.42 6.95 -6.37
N ALA A 188 10.61 7.67 -7.16
CA ALA A 188 9.19 7.37 -7.28
C ALA A 188 8.97 6.47 -8.50
N THR A 189 8.36 5.30 -8.29
CA THR A 189 8.01 4.32 -9.35
C THR A 189 6.57 4.50 -9.83
N HIS A 190 6.01 5.70 -9.67
CA HIS A 190 4.63 6.04 -10.01
C HIS A 190 4.57 7.45 -10.60
N HIS A 191 3.45 7.75 -11.26
CA HIS A 191 3.25 9.05 -11.91
C HIS A 191 2.65 10.13 -10.99
N TYR A 192 2.12 9.75 -9.82
CA TYR A 192 1.54 10.72 -8.88
C TYR A 192 2.58 11.78 -8.47
N PRO A 193 2.28 13.09 -8.59
CA PRO A 193 3.21 14.15 -8.27
C PRO A 193 3.37 14.32 -6.76
N ILE A 194 4.58 14.67 -6.33
CA ILE A 194 4.89 15.05 -4.95
C ILE A 194 5.37 16.51 -5.00
N PRO A 195 4.55 17.48 -4.54
CA PRO A 195 4.93 18.90 -4.56
C PRO A 195 6.27 19.15 -3.86
N GLU A 196 6.96 20.22 -4.26
CA GLU A 196 8.20 20.60 -3.58
C GLU A 196 7.87 21.33 -2.29
N ASP A 197 8.13 20.68 -1.16
CA ASP A 197 7.79 21.18 0.17
C ASP A 197 8.60 20.40 1.23
N SER A 198 8.55 20.89 2.47
CA SER A 198 9.02 20.15 3.64
C SER A 198 7.93 19.20 4.13
N TYR A 199 8.31 17.95 4.33
CA TYR A 199 7.41 16.88 4.76
C TYR A 199 7.96 16.10 5.94
N THR A 200 7.06 15.43 6.65
CA THR A 200 7.38 14.33 7.56
C THR A 200 7.44 13.05 6.75
N LEU A 201 8.42 12.20 7.05
CA LEU A 201 8.62 10.94 6.36
C LEU A 201 8.51 9.79 7.34
N ILE A 202 7.85 8.73 6.92
CA ILE A 202 7.79 7.48 7.68
C ILE A 202 8.24 6.30 6.85
N SER A 203 8.90 5.36 7.50
CA SER A 203 9.30 4.08 6.94
C SER A 203 9.09 2.99 7.98
N ILE A 204 9.11 1.74 7.53
CA ILE A 204 9.09 0.56 8.38
C ILE A 204 10.37 0.54 9.23
N GLY A 205 10.22 0.32 10.55
CA GLY A 205 11.32 0.42 11.51
C GLY A 205 12.01 -0.88 11.89
N ASN A 206 11.95 -1.95 11.09
CA ASN A 206 12.59 -3.23 11.43
C ASN A 206 13.60 -3.69 10.39
N LEU A 207 14.84 -3.90 10.82
CA LEU A 207 15.85 -4.71 10.13
C LEU A 207 15.47 -6.20 10.18
N PRO A 208 15.74 -7.00 9.13
CA PRO A 208 16.59 -6.68 7.98
C PRO A 208 15.81 -6.15 6.77
N SER A 209 14.50 -5.91 6.89
CA SER A 209 13.73 -5.24 5.82
C SER A 209 14.19 -3.79 5.74
N ARG A 210 15.14 -3.56 4.84
CA ARG A 210 15.66 -2.24 4.49
C ARG A 210 14.49 -1.29 4.33
N MET A 211 14.63 -0.09 4.89
CA MET A 211 13.74 1.07 4.80
C MET A 211 13.62 1.54 3.33
N GLU A 212 13.26 0.65 2.42
CA GLU A 212 13.23 0.92 1.00
C GLU A 212 12.03 1.76 0.69
N ASN A 213 10.87 1.48 1.28
CA ASN A 213 9.63 2.21 1.04
C ASN A 213 9.40 3.26 2.12
N TRP A 214 9.28 4.51 1.69
CA TRP A 214 8.98 5.66 2.52
C TRP A 214 7.63 6.25 2.13
N VAL A 215 6.88 6.72 3.11
CA VAL A 215 5.70 7.56 2.91
C VAL A 215 6.09 8.99 3.17
N VAL A 216 5.74 9.87 2.25
CA VAL A 216 5.82 11.32 2.41
C VAL A 216 4.47 11.85 2.83
N GLY A 217 4.45 12.68 3.87
CA GLY A 217 3.21 13.21 4.42
C GLY A 217 3.41 14.43 5.30
N ARG A 218 2.32 14.90 5.89
CA ARG A 218 2.33 16.02 6.83
C ARG A 218 1.92 15.53 8.21
N ARG A 219 2.73 15.85 9.20
CA ARG A 219 2.32 15.67 10.59
C ARG A 219 1.36 16.78 11.00
N LEU A 220 0.18 16.40 11.42
CA LEU A 220 -0.87 17.29 11.89
C LEU A 220 -0.88 17.35 13.43
N PRO A 221 -1.60 18.32 14.04
CA PRO A 221 -1.78 18.36 15.50
C PRO A 221 -2.35 17.04 16.04
N ALA A 222 -2.06 16.70 17.30
CA ALA A 222 -2.45 15.42 17.92
C ALA A 222 -1.72 14.17 17.37
N GLN A 223 -0.56 14.36 16.73
CA GLN A 223 0.29 13.27 16.21
C GLN A 223 -0.33 12.45 15.08
N THR A 224 -1.28 13.05 14.35
CA THR A 224 -1.86 12.50 13.13
C THR A 224 -0.93 12.70 11.94
N PHE A 225 -1.05 11.84 10.94
CA PHE A 225 -0.20 11.84 9.75
C PHE A 225 -1.02 11.77 8.48
N GLU A 226 -0.95 12.85 7.69
CA GLU A 226 -1.60 12.98 6.40
C GLU A 226 -0.67 12.49 5.29
N LYS A 227 -1.04 11.37 4.68
CA LYS A 227 -0.28 10.81 3.55
C LYS A 227 -0.43 11.69 2.32
N ILE A 228 0.71 12.02 1.70
CA ILE A 228 0.77 12.67 0.38
C ILE A 228 1.13 11.67 -0.72
N SER A 229 2.16 10.85 -0.51
CA SER A 229 2.59 9.85 -1.50
C SER A 229 3.63 8.90 -0.92
N VAL A 230 4.31 8.14 -1.77
CA VAL A 230 5.38 7.20 -1.39
C VAL A 230 6.60 7.38 -2.29
N PHE A 231 7.77 6.95 -1.83
CA PHE A 231 8.96 6.84 -2.68
C PHE A 231 9.89 5.77 -2.13
N LYS A 232 10.92 5.44 -2.90
CA LYS A 232 11.95 4.50 -2.51
C LYS A 232 13.31 5.12 -2.27
N MET A 233 14.06 4.57 -1.32
CA MET A 233 15.49 4.83 -1.15
C MET A 233 16.30 3.57 -1.47
N THR A 234 17.47 3.75 -2.07
CA THR A 234 18.39 2.64 -2.29
C THR A 234 19.05 2.22 -0.98
N ALA A 235 19.47 0.97 -0.87
CA ALA A 235 20.20 0.47 0.30
C ALA A 235 21.38 1.35 0.72
N LYS A 236 22.10 1.94 -0.25
CA LYS A 236 23.21 2.85 0.00
C LYS A 236 22.75 4.18 0.63
N GLU A 237 21.61 4.72 0.21
CA GLU A 237 21.07 5.95 0.80
C GLU A 237 20.52 5.70 2.20
N ILE A 238 19.93 4.52 2.44
CA ILE A 238 19.46 4.09 3.76
C ILE A 238 20.63 3.96 4.74
N GLU A 239 21.72 3.30 4.36
CA GLU A 239 22.93 3.17 5.21
C GLU A 239 23.49 4.55 5.58
N ARG A 240 23.59 5.47 4.61
CA ARG A 240 23.99 6.86 4.86
C ARG A 240 23.04 7.59 5.82
N LEU A 241 21.74 7.32 5.73
CA LEU A 241 20.71 7.96 6.55
C LEU A 241 20.77 7.46 8.00
N GLU A 242 21.00 6.16 8.18
CA GLU A 242 21.21 5.50 9.48
C GLU A 242 22.46 6.07 10.17
N ASP A 243 23.58 6.18 9.45
CA ASP A 243 24.84 6.76 9.94
C ASP A 243 24.67 8.20 10.47
N LEU A 244 23.73 8.95 9.90
CA LEU A 244 23.46 10.34 10.28
C LEU A 244 22.60 10.45 11.55
N GLY A 245 21.90 9.38 11.95
CA GLY A 245 21.07 9.35 13.15
C GLY A 245 19.91 10.35 13.15
N VAL A 246 19.47 10.79 11.95
CA VAL A 246 18.35 11.74 11.78
C VAL A 246 16.99 11.06 11.84
N ALA A 247 16.96 9.77 11.50
CA ALA A 247 15.77 8.96 11.50
C ALA A 247 15.54 8.40 12.92
N LYS A 248 14.39 8.69 13.50
CA LYS A 248 14.02 8.26 14.86
C LYS A 248 13.18 7.00 14.79
N ASP A 249 13.53 6.00 15.60
CA ASP A 249 12.77 4.77 15.71
C ASP A 249 11.75 4.82 16.86
N SER A 250 10.52 4.42 16.58
CA SER A 250 9.44 4.28 17.55
C SER A 250 9.58 3.07 18.48
N TYR A 251 10.37 2.05 18.12
CA TYR A 251 10.55 0.83 18.93
C TYR A 251 11.48 0.99 20.13
N ASN A 252 12.10 2.17 20.34
CA ASN A 252 12.74 2.46 21.61
C ASN A 252 11.66 2.65 22.68
N TYR A 253 11.32 1.54 23.34
CA TYR A 253 10.24 1.26 24.32
C TYR A 253 9.99 2.28 25.45
N ASN A 254 10.68 3.43 25.48
CA ASN A 254 10.53 4.48 26.48
C ASN A 254 10.21 5.87 25.89
N GLN A 255 9.94 6.02 24.57
CA GLN A 255 9.74 7.34 23.96
C GLN A 255 8.49 7.56 23.07
N GLY A 256 7.48 6.69 23.10
CA GLY A 256 6.11 7.07 22.70
C GLY A 256 5.95 7.69 21.30
N TYR A 257 6.58 7.13 20.27
CA TYR A 257 6.42 7.58 18.87
C TYR A 257 5.53 6.63 18.05
N THR A 258 4.44 6.13 18.64
CA THR A 258 3.38 5.51 17.85
C THR A 258 2.69 6.61 17.06
N MET A 259 2.77 6.54 15.74
CA MET A 259 2.12 7.51 14.86
C MET A 259 0.68 7.07 14.63
N ILE A 260 -0.26 7.97 14.91
CA ILE A 260 -1.65 7.80 14.52
C ILE A 260 -1.71 8.17 13.04
N ILE A 261 -2.00 7.20 12.18
CA ILE A 261 -2.13 7.41 10.75
C ILE A 261 -3.62 7.57 10.47
N ASP A 262 -4.16 8.67 10.96
CA ASP A 262 -5.51 9.10 10.64
C ASP A 262 -5.51 10.59 10.41
N ASP A 263 -6.32 11.00 9.45
CA ASP A 263 -6.60 12.39 9.17
C ASP A 263 -8.01 12.63 9.70
N MET A 264 -8.13 13.38 10.81
CA MET A 264 -9.43 13.81 11.33
C MET A 264 -9.97 15.00 10.54
#